data_AF-A0A0B1RXV2-F1
#
_entry.id   AF-A0A0B1RXV2-F1
#
_cell.length_a   1.000
_cell.length_b   1.000
_cell.length_c   1.000
_cell.angle_alpha   90.00
_cell.angle_beta   90.00
_cell.angle_gamma   90.00
#
_symmetry.space_group_name_H-M   'P 1'
#
loop_
_entity.id
_entity.type
_entity.pdbx_description
1 polymer ?
#
loop_
_entity_poly.entity_id
_entity_poly.type
_entity_poly.pdbx_seq_one_letter_code
_entity_poly.pdbx_strand_id
1 'polypeptide(L)'
;MREAILLLRDNLPRTFVNVLPPFHVEILLQTQADNAFCVDLQRAFCPCLFELSKEEYDAVKQQFDAGLSEFLTAEYQTKNFAVTISPGFNVEQLPTVGNFPNIALLALDCFHFSPIAHDLVAKVIWRDLFTPVGSRTAVDLNQFQPQQWTCPPEDCPYLRTAVNSQSCGDAGDSLLDVLSRRWVKYENAVYLPSMSELDRRAFMEEHGTVLILSVLGIAILIAIICLAVAFSCKNTDLYPWEPNERTGLLNGKQLV
;
A
#
# COMPACT_ATOMS: atom_id res chain seq x y z
N MET A 1 -23.52 5.14 0.70
CA MET A 1 -22.64 6.32 0.93
C MET A 1 -23.35 7.44 1.68
N ARG A 2 -24.53 7.91 1.23
CA ARG A 2 -25.32 8.96 1.92
C ARG A 2 -25.45 8.73 3.43
N GLU A 3 -25.98 7.57 3.83
CA GLU A 3 -26.18 7.22 5.25
C GLU A 3 -24.89 7.31 6.07
N ALA A 4 -23.76 6.82 5.54
CA ALA A 4 -22.47 6.88 6.22
C ALA A 4 -21.98 8.33 6.40
N ILE A 5 -22.11 9.17 5.38
CA ILE A 5 -21.71 10.59 5.47
C ILE A 5 -22.59 11.34 6.45
N LEU A 6 -23.91 11.09 6.45
CA LEU A 6 -24.84 11.69 7.41
C LEU A 6 -24.52 11.24 8.84
N LEU A 7 -24.19 9.95 9.04
CA LEU A 7 -23.74 9.44 10.34
C LEU A 7 -22.48 10.17 10.82
N LEU A 8 -21.48 10.38 9.95
CA LEU A 8 -20.28 11.14 10.29
C LEU A 8 -20.60 12.60 10.64
N ARG A 9 -21.49 13.24 9.88
CA ARG A 9 -21.93 14.62 10.12
C ARG A 9 -22.59 14.78 11.48
N ASP A 10 -23.46 13.83 11.84
CA ASP A 10 -24.30 13.95 13.02
C ASP A 10 -23.54 13.54 14.30
N ASN A 11 -22.42 12.81 14.19
CA ASN A 11 -21.71 12.24 15.34
C ASN A 11 -20.27 12.75 15.55
N LEU A 12 -19.63 13.41 14.58
CA LEU A 12 -18.26 13.89 14.70
C LEU A 12 -18.17 15.43 14.75
N PRO A 13 -17.36 16.00 15.66
CA PRO A 13 -17.20 17.45 15.76
C PRO A 13 -16.25 17.99 14.69
N ARG A 14 -16.65 19.06 13.98
CA ARG A 14 -15.81 19.82 13.02
C ARG A 14 -15.06 18.90 12.05
N THR A 15 -15.80 18.23 11.17
CA THR A 15 -15.27 17.14 10.35
C THR A 15 -15.12 17.56 8.89
N PHE A 16 -14.01 17.17 8.28
CA PHE A 16 -13.78 17.27 6.85
C PHE A 16 -13.72 15.86 6.27
N VAL A 17 -14.60 15.55 5.32
CA VAL A 17 -14.67 14.25 4.66
C VAL A 17 -14.17 14.41 3.23
N ASN A 18 -13.08 13.72 2.89
CA ASN A 18 -12.60 13.65 1.53
C ASN A 18 -13.02 12.31 0.90
N VAL A 19 -13.85 12.37 -0.12
CA VAL A 19 -14.30 11.20 -0.88
C VAL A 19 -13.33 10.96 -2.03
N LEU A 20 -12.79 9.75 -2.09
CA LEU A 20 -11.88 9.31 -3.14
C LEU A 20 -12.70 8.41 -4.10
N PRO A 21 -12.98 8.83 -5.34
CA PRO A 21 -13.52 7.92 -6.33
C PRO A 21 -12.51 6.81 -6.61
N PRO A 22 -12.96 5.56 -6.84
CA PRO A 22 -12.07 4.52 -7.31
C PRO A 22 -11.54 4.90 -8.70
N PHE A 23 -10.34 4.41 -9.02
CA PHE A 23 -9.84 4.44 -10.38
C PHE A 23 -10.68 3.52 -11.28
N HIS A 24 -10.48 3.61 -12.59
CA HIS A 24 -11.11 2.75 -13.59
C HIS A 24 -10.60 1.32 -13.45
N VAL A 25 -11.43 0.39 -12.97
CA VAL A 25 -11.01 -0.99 -12.63
C VAL A 25 -10.49 -1.75 -13.86
N GLU A 26 -10.95 -1.41 -15.05
CA GLU A 26 -10.50 -1.97 -16.33
C GLU A 26 -9.02 -1.67 -16.65
N ILE A 27 -8.39 -0.74 -15.92
CA ILE A 27 -6.94 -0.52 -15.96
C ILE A 27 -6.16 -1.83 -15.74
N LEU A 28 -6.73 -2.77 -14.97
CA LEU A 28 -6.12 -4.06 -14.65
C LEU A 28 -5.95 -4.95 -15.88
N LEU A 29 -6.74 -4.76 -16.94
CA LEU A 29 -6.58 -5.49 -18.20
C LEU A 29 -5.19 -5.28 -18.81
N GLN A 30 -4.55 -4.13 -18.54
CA GLN A 30 -3.19 -3.82 -18.99
C GLN A 30 -2.13 -4.73 -18.35
N THR A 31 -2.44 -5.36 -17.22
CA THR A 31 -1.53 -6.24 -16.48
C THR A 31 -1.53 -7.67 -16.98
N GLN A 32 -2.47 -8.02 -17.86
CA GLN A 32 -2.72 -9.41 -18.28
C GLN A 32 -1.79 -9.89 -19.39
N ALA A 33 -1.16 -8.97 -20.12
CA ALA A 33 -0.24 -9.30 -21.20
C ALA A 33 0.90 -10.19 -20.67
N ASP A 34 0.97 -11.42 -21.16
CA ASP A 34 1.95 -12.46 -20.78
C ASP A 34 2.00 -12.78 -19.27
N ASN A 35 0.91 -12.53 -18.54
CA ASN A 35 0.85 -12.75 -17.09
C ASN A 35 -0.38 -13.59 -16.68
N ALA A 36 -0.28 -14.90 -16.92
CA ALA A 36 -1.34 -15.86 -16.61
C ALA A 36 -1.72 -15.86 -15.12
N PHE A 37 -0.76 -15.58 -14.23
CA PHE A 37 -1.01 -15.49 -12.79
C PHE A 37 -1.99 -14.36 -12.44
N CYS A 38 -1.79 -13.16 -12.99
CA CYS A 38 -2.73 -12.05 -12.80
C CYS A 38 -4.11 -12.38 -13.37
N VAL A 39 -4.16 -13.00 -14.56
CA VAL A 39 -5.43 -13.39 -15.20
C VAL A 39 -6.22 -14.35 -14.32
N ASP A 40 -5.58 -15.38 -13.77
CA ASP A 40 -6.25 -16.39 -12.96
C ASP A 40 -6.77 -15.82 -11.63
N LEU A 41 -5.99 -14.97 -10.95
CA LEU A 41 -6.44 -14.27 -9.75
C LEU A 41 -7.61 -13.33 -10.04
N GLN A 42 -7.50 -12.51 -11.08
CA GLN A 42 -8.54 -11.56 -11.45
C GLN A 42 -9.83 -12.29 -11.84
N ARG A 43 -9.77 -13.44 -12.52
CA ARG A 43 -10.96 -14.27 -12.80
C ARG A 43 -11.61 -14.81 -11.53
N ALA A 44 -10.80 -15.22 -10.55
CA ALA A 44 -11.31 -15.79 -9.30
C ALA A 44 -11.96 -14.73 -8.38
N PHE A 45 -11.39 -13.53 -8.30
CA PHE A 45 -11.80 -12.51 -7.33
C PHE A 45 -12.55 -11.32 -7.93
N CYS A 46 -12.43 -11.08 -9.23
CA CYS A 46 -13.10 -9.99 -9.96
C CYS A 46 -13.65 -10.49 -11.30
N PRO A 47 -14.60 -11.46 -11.30
CA PRO A 47 -15.11 -12.08 -12.54
C PRO A 47 -15.73 -11.04 -13.49
N CYS A 48 -16.38 -10.01 -12.95
CA CYS A 48 -16.95 -8.92 -13.72
C CYS A 48 -15.92 -8.22 -14.62
N LEU A 49 -14.60 -8.29 -14.31
CA LEU A 49 -13.51 -7.74 -15.14
C LEU A 49 -13.48 -8.32 -16.58
N PHE A 50 -14.05 -9.51 -16.77
CA PHE A 50 -14.03 -10.25 -18.03
C PHE A 50 -15.40 -10.32 -18.72
N GLU A 51 -16.44 -9.79 -18.08
CA GLU A 51 -17.83 -9.92 -18.54
C GLU A 51 -18.35 -8.67 -19.24
N LEU A 52 -17.70 -7.52 -19.01
CA LEU A 52 -18.13 -6.23 -19.55
C LEU A 52 -17.24 -5.76 -20.69
N SER A 53 -17.84 -5.03 -21.64
CA SER A 53 -17.13 -4.27 -22.66
C SER A 53 -16.51 -3.00 -22.08
N LYS A 54 -15.59 -2.38 -22.82
CA LYS A 54 -15.00 -1.10 -22.42
C LYS A 54 -16.08 -0.02 -22.24
N GLU A 55 -17.04 0.04 -23.15
CA GLU A 55 -18.14 1.00 -23.12
C GLU A 55 -19.06 0.79 -21.90
N GLU A 56 -19.24 -0.46 -21.47
CA GLU A 56 -20.00 -0.78 -20.26
C GLU A 56 -19.27 -0.32 -18.99
N TYR A 57 -17.94 -0.51 -18.91
CA TYR A 57 -17.16 0.08 -17.81
C TYR A 57 -17.25 1.59 -17.78
N ASP A 58 -17.03 2.24 -18.93
CA ASP A 58 -17.08 3.69 -19.05
C ASP A 58 -18.45 4.22 -18.60
N ALA A 59 -19.54 3.56 -18.99
CA ALA A 59 -20.89 3.93 -18.58
C ALA A 59 -21.11 3.80 -17.06
N VAL A 60 -20.71 2.66 -16.47
CA VAL A 60 -20.81 2.43 -15.01
C VAL A 60 -19.97 3.45 -14.25
N LYS A 61 -18.76 3.71 -14.72
CA LYS A 61 -17.83 4.63 -14.09
C LYS A 61 -18.32 6.08 -14.14
N GLN A 62 -18.79 6.53 -15.32
CA GLN A 62 -19.38 7.85 -15.48
C GLN A 62 -20.61 8.04 -14.59
N GLN A 63 -21.47 7.03 -14.48
CA GLN A 63 -22.63 7.09 -13.59
C GLN A 63 -22.22 7.20 -12.12
N PHE A 64 -21.22 6.42 -11.70
CA PHE A 64 -20.69 6.47 -10.33
C PHE A 64 -20.12 7.85 -10.02
N ASP A 65 -19.23 8.36 -10.87
CA ASP A 65 -18.56 9.65 -10.66
C ASP A 65 -19.55 10.82 -10.69
N ALA A 66 -20.51 10.81 -11.62
CA ALA A 66 -21.57 11.80 -11.68
C ALA A 66 -22.41 11.81 -10.39
N GLY A 67 -22.69 10.63 -9.84
CA GLY A 67 -23.42 10.48 -8.58
C GLY A 67 -22.73 11.12 -7.38
N LEU A 68 -21.40 11.20 -7.38
CA LEU A 68 -20.65 11.82 -6.28
C LEU A 68 -20.90 13.33 -6.17
N SER A 69 -21.26 14.00 -7.27
CA SER A 69 -21.50 15.45 -7.29
C SER A 69 -22.58 15.91 -6.29
N GLU A 70 -23.49 15.01 -5.91
CA GLU A 70 -24.49 15.24 -4.87
C GLU A 70 -23.84 15.69 -3.54
N PHE A 71 -22.69 15.13 -3.18
CA PHE A 71 -21.99 15.45 -1.92
C PHE A 71 -21.35 16.84 -1.91
N LEU A 72 -21.38 17.56 -3.03
CA LEU A 72 -20.93 18.95 -3.12
C LEU A 72 -22.07 19.95 -2.89
N THR A 73 -23.31 19.48 -2.74
CA THR A 73 -24.48 20.33 -2.47
C THR A 73 -24.52 20.84 -1.04
N ALA A 74 -25.33 21.88 -0.78
CA ALA A 74 -25.41 22.55 0.52
C ALA A 74 -25.79 21.62 1.69
N GLU A 75 -26.48 20.51 1.45
CA GLU A 75 -26.84 19.53 2.50
C GLU A 75 -25.60 18.92 3.19
N TYR A 76 -24.50 18.80 2.45
CA TYR A 76 -23.24 18.22 2.89
C TYR A 76 -22.20 19.29 3.26
N GLN A 77 -22.60 20.56 3.29
CA GLN A 77 -21.74 21.70 3.61
C GLN A 77 -22.36 22.52 4.75
N THR A 78 -21.84 22.35 5.95
CA THR A 78 -22.20 23.14 7.13
C THR A 78 -20.98 23.86 7.68
N LYS A 79 -21.19 24.77 8.62
CA LYS A 79 -20.09 25.48 9.30
C LYS A 79 -19.05 24.54 9.93
N ASN A 80 -19.46 23.34 10.36
CA ASN A 80 -18.64 22.36 11.06
C ASN A 80 -18.52 21.02 10.32
N PHE A 81 -18.95 20.96 9.06
CA PHE A 81 -18.88 19.73 8.29
C PHE A 81 -18.75 20.05 6.82
N ALA A 82 -17.76 19.49 6.14
CA ALA A 82 -17.62 19.66 4.70
C ALA A 82 -17.26 18.34 4.05
N VAL A 83 -17.92 18.03 2.93
CA VAL A 83 -17.54 16.93 2.06
C VAL A 83 -16.86 17.48 0.82
N THR A 84 -15.79 16.83 0.37
CA THR A 84 -15.09 17.16 -0.87
C THR A 84 -14.79 15.88 -1.64
N ILE A 85 -14.44 16.01 -2.92
CA ILE A 85 -14.09 14.87 -3.78
C ILE A 85 -12.68 15.10 -4.34
N SER A 86 -11.77 14.15 -4.16
CA SER A 86 -10.41 14.19 -4.74
C SER A 86 -10.31 13.19 -5.90
N PRO A 87 -10.66 13.59 -7.14
CA PRO A 87 -10.57 12.71 -8.31
C PRO A 87 -9.14 12.55 -8.84
N GLY A 88 -8.12 13.09 -8.16
CA GLY A 88 -6.75 13.13 -8.66
C GLY A 88 -6.20 11.77 -9.05
N PHE A 89 -6.56 10.68 -8.37
CA PHE A 89 -6.15 9.33 -8.73
C PHE A 89 -7.26 8.51 -9.44
N ASN A 90 -8.29 9.19 -9.96
CA ASN A 90 -9.30 8.58 -10.81
C ASN A 90 -8.75 8.34 -12.22
N VAL A 91 -7.77 7.45 -12.33
CA VAL A 91 -6.99 7.22 -13.56
C VAL A 91 -7.54 6.03 -14.34
N GLU A 92 -7.32 6.06 -15.66
CA GLU A 92 -7.72 5.02 -16.62
C GLU A 92 -6.55 4.19 -17.15
N GLN A 93 -5.30 4.60 -16.87
CA GLN A 93 -4.11 4.00 -17.45
C GLN A 93 -2.96 3.90 -16.44
N LEU A 94 -2.23 2.79 -16.47
CA LEU A 94 -0.98 2.67 -15.74
C LEU A 94 0.09 3.51 -16.46
N PRO A 95 1.00 4.16 -15.73
CA PRO A 95 2.16 4.77 -16.36
C PRO A 95 3.01 3.68 -17.00
N THR A 96 3.73 4.03 -18.06
CA THR A 96 4.54 3.08 -18.82
C THR A 96 6.02 3.22 -18.49
N VAL A 97 6.74 2.10 -18.41
CA VAL A 97 8.21 2.07 -18.43
C VAL A 97 8.63 1.53 -19.80
N GLY A 98 9.08 2.44 -20.67
CA GLY A 98 9.27 2.11 -22.09
C GLY A 98 7.92 1.81 -22.76
N ASN A 99 7.78 0.60 -23.29
CA ASN A 99 6.54 0.15 -23.96
C ASN A 99 5.65 -0.73 -23.08
N PHE A 100 5.98 -0.91 -21.81
CA PHE A 100 5.28 -1.83 -20.91
C PHE A 100 4.59 -1.07 -19.77
N PRO A 101 3.40 -1.50 -19.34
CA PRO A 101 2.77 -0.99 -18.13
C PRO A 101 3.69 -1.16 -16.91
N ASN A 102 3.76 -0.13 -16.07
CA ASN A 102 4.57 -0.17 -14.86
C ASN A 102 3.87 -0.97 -13.76
N ILE A 103 4.02 -2.30 -13.83
CA ILE A 103 3.44 -3.23 -12.86
C ILE A 103 3.99 -3.07 -11.43
N ALA A 104 5.09 -2.33 -11.23
CA ALA A 104 5.63 -2.05 -9.90
C ALA A 104 4.69 -1.18 -9.02
N LEU A 105 3.65 -0.61 -9.62
CA LEU A 105 2.59 0.10 -8.90
C LEU A 105 1.52 -0.83 -8.31
N LEU A 106 1.58 -2.13 -8.60
CA LEU A 106 0.65 -3.12 -8.08
C LEU A 106 1.32 -4.05 -7.07
N ALA A 107 0.53 -4.53 -6.13
CA ALA A 107 0.89 -5.61 -5.23
C ALA A 107 0.95 -6.95 -5.98
N LEU A 108 1.38 -8.00 -5.28
CA LEU A 108 1.58 -9.32 -5.87
C LEU A 108 0.29 -9.92 -6.44
N ASP A 109 -0.88 -9.53 -5.94
CA ASP A 109 -2.18 -10.01 -6.45
C ASP A 109 -2.66 -9.32 -7.74
N CYS A 110 -1.83 -8.42 -8.30
CA CYS A 110 -2.15 -7.67 -9.51
C CYS A 110 -3.41 -6.81 -9.39
N PHE A 111 -3.75 -6.36 -8.18
CA PHE A 111 -4.93 -5.54 -7.92
C PHE A 111 -4.64 -4.40 -6.95
N HIS A 112 -4.17 -4.71 -5.74
CA HIS A 112 -3.93 -3.69 -4.73
C HIS A 112 -2.74 -2.81 -5.09
N PHE A 113 -2.67 -1.63 -4.49
CA PHE A 113 -1.54 -0.73 -4.66
C PHE A 113 -0.29 -1.31 -4.00
N SER A 114 0.85 -1.19 -4.67
CA SER A 114 2.14 -1.38 -4.02
C SER A 114 2.44 -0.23 -3.04
N PRO A 115 3.43 -0.37 -2.14
CA PRO A 115 3.86 0.75 -1.29
C PRO A 115 4.24 2.01 -2.09
N ILE A 116 4.84 1.83 -3.28
CA ILE A 116 5.19 2.94 -4.18
C ILE A 116 3.94 3.63 -4.71
N ALA A 117 2.92 2.87 -5.09
CA ALA A 117 1.66 3.44 -5.53
C ALA A 117 0.91 4.15 -4.39
N HIS A 118 0.96 3.62 -3.16
CA HIS A 118 0.40 4.33 -2.00
C HIS A 118 1.05 5.70 -1.76
N ASP A 119 2.37 5.82 -1.84
CA ASP A 119 3.08 7.11 -1.74
C ASP A 119 2.66 8.08 -2.86
N LEU A 120 2.56 7.57 -4.09
CA LEU A 120 2.12 8.34 -5.25
C LEU A 120 0.69 8.88 -5.09
N VAL A 121 -0.25 8.01 -4.73
CA VAL A 121 -1.66 8.33 -4.49
C VAL A 121 -1.80 9.36 -3.37
N ALA A 122 -1.04 9.21 -2.28
CA ALA A 122 -1.05 10.16 -1.16
C ALA A 122 -0.65 11.58 -1.61
N LYS A 123 0.39 11.71 -2.44
CA LYS A 123 0.83 13.00 -3.00
C LYS A 123 -0.19 13.62 -3.94
N VAL A 124 -0.84 12.79 -4.77
CA VAL A 124 -1.89 13.22 -5.69
C VAL A 124 -3.12 13.73 -4.92
N ILE A 125 -3.57 13.00 -3.89
CA ILE A 125 -4.67 13.43 -3.01
C ILE A 125 -4.29 14.71 -2.27
N TRP A 126 -3.05 14.80 -1.77
CA TRP A 126 -2.55 15.98 -1.07
C TRP A 126 -2.63 17.24 -1.94
N ARG A 127 -2.23 17.15 -3.21
CA ARG A 127 -2.41 18.23 -4.19
C ARG A 127 -3.88 18.65 -4.30
N ASP A 128 -4.77 17.68 -4.50
CA ASP A 128 -6.20 17.95 -4.69
C ASP A 128 -6.81 18.70 -3.50
N LEU A 129 -6.38 18.40 -2.28
CA LEU A 129 -6.87 19.09 -1.08
C LEU A 129 -6.68 20.62 -1.15
N PHE A 130 -5.70 21.13 -1.90
CA PHE A 130 -5.46 22.55 -2.09
C PHE A 130 -5.93 23.10 -3.45
N THR A 131 -6.29 22.22 -4.38
CA THR A 131 -6.88 22.61 -5.67
C THR A 131 -8.38 22.89 -5.50
N PRO A 132 -8.91 24.01 -6.05
CA PRO A 132 -10.35 24.29 -6.07
C PRO A 132 -11.16 23.11 -6.60
N VAL A 133 -12.28 22.76 -5.95
CA VAL A 133 -13.05 21.53 -6.25
C VAL A 133 -13.41 21.40 -7.73
N GLY A 134 -13.87 22.49 -8.36
CA GLY A 134 -14.25 22.51 -9.78
C GLY A 134 -13.08 22.47 -10.77
N SER A 135 -11.84 22.55 -10.29
CA SER A 135 -10.63 22.54 -11.12
C SER A 135 -9.78 21.27 -10.93
N ARG A 136 -10.24 20.33 -10.10
CA ARG A 136 -9.54 19.05 -9.89
C ARG A 136 -9.74 18.15 -11.10
N THR A 137 -8.66 17.50 -11.52
CA THR A 137 -8.67 16.52 -12.60
C THR A 137 -7.84 15.31 -12.21
N ALA A 138 -8.14 14.17 -12.83
CA ALA A 138 -7.27 13.01 -12.76
C ALA A 138 -5.85 13.39 -13.20
N VAL A 139 -4.87 12.82 -12.52
CA VAL A 139 -3.46 13.06 -12.79
C VAL A 139 -3.03 12.27 -14.03
N ASP A 140 -2.17 12.86 -14.86
CA ASP A 140 -1.38 12.09 -15.82
C ASP A 140 -0.17 11.49 -15.08
N LEU A 141 -0.20 10.18 -14.85
CA LEU A 141 0.86 9.46 -14.13
C LEU A 141 2.18 9.42 -14.90
N ASN A 142 2.20 9.65 -16.22
CA ASN A 142 3.43 9.72 -17.00
C ASN A 142 4.13 11.08 -16.84
N GLN A 143 3.38 12.13 -16.52
CA GLN A 143 3.90 13.49 -16.31
C GLN A 143 4.06 13.85 -14.83
N PHE A 144 3.48 13.05 -13.93
CA PHE A 144 3.52 13.33 -12.50
C PHE A 144 4.95 13.25 -11.96
N GLN A 145 5.33 14.25 -11.17
CA GLN A 145 6.65 14.34 -10.56
C GLN A 145 6.54 13.99 -9.07
N PRO A 146 6.74 12.72 -8.67
CA PRO A 146 6.51 12.28 -7.28
C PRO A 146 7.50 12.88 -6.28
N GLN A 147 8.55 13.56 -6.74
CA GLN A 147 9.50 14.26 -5.88
C GLN A 147 9.00 15.66 -5.46
N GLN A 148 7.97 16.19 -6.13
CA GLN A 148 7.43 17.52 -5.85
C GLN A 148 6.21 17.44 -4.92
N TRP A 149 6.16 18.34 -3.94
CA TRP A 149 5.04 18.48 -3.03
C TRP A 149 4.28 19.77 -3.31
N THR A 150 2.95 19.68 -3.28
CA THR A 150 2.10 20.87 -3.31
C THR A 150 2.08 21.50 -1.93
N CYS A 151 2.56 22.74 -1.83
CA CYS A 151 2.44 23.55 -0.62
C CYS A 151 1.06 24.22 -0.57
N PRO A 152 0.46 24.41 0.63
CA PRO A 152 -0.72 25.24 0.79
C PRO A 152 -0.46 26.65 0.25
N PRO A 153 -1.38 27.23 -0.54
CA PRO A 153 -1.20 28.57 -1.09
C PRO A 153 -1.34 29.64 0.01
N GLU A 154 -0.50 30.69 -0.03
CA GLU A 154 -0.45 31.73 1.01
C GLU A 154 -1.73 32.58 1.07
N ASP A 155 -2.35 32.82 -0.08
CA ASP A 155 -3.62 33.56 -0.21
C ASP A 155 -4.83 32.73 0.23
N CYS A 156 -4.69 31.41 0.28
CA CYS A 156 -5.75 30.51 0.71
C CYS A 156 -5.22 29.26 1.44
N PRO A 157 -4.74 29.40 2.70
CA PRO A 157 -4.08 28.33 3.44
C PRO A 157 -5.08 27.33 4.06
N TYR A 158 -6.14 26.97 3.33
CA TYR A 158 -7.20 26.06 3.78
C TYR A 158 -7.41 24.92 2.79
N LEU A 159 -7.92 23.80 3.30
CA LEU A 159 -8.43 22.73 2.45
C LEU A 159 -9.60 23.27 1.62
N ARG A 160 -9.61 22.93 0.32
CA ARG A 160 -10.64 23.37 -0.61
C ARG A 160 -11.89 22.52 -0.48
N THR A 161 -13.00 23.21 -0.30
CA THR A 161 -14.37 22.72 -0.14
C THR A 161 -15.24 23.29 -1.25
N ALA A 162 -16.48 22.79 -1.37
CA ALA A 162 -17.43 23.37 -2.32
C ALA A 162 -17.71 24.86 -2.05
N VAL A 163 -17.60 25.32 -0.79
CA VAL A 163 -17.96 26.68 -0.37
C VAL A 163 -16.84 27.71 -0.49
N ASN A 164 -15.56 27.30 -0.48
CA ASN A 164 -14.41 28.22 -0.55
C ASN A 164 -13.55 28.06 -1.83
N SER A 165 -14.08 27.35 -2.82
CA SER A 165 -13.37 27.13 -4.10
C SER A 165 -13.48 28.30 -5.07
N GLN A 166 -14.54 29.12 -5.00
CA GLN A 166 -14.69 30.31 -5.85
C GLN A 166 -13.96 31.53 -5.27
N SER A 167 -14.12 31.76 -3.97
CA SER A 167 -13.51 32.83 -3.19
C SER A 167 -13.01 32.21 -1.89
N CYS A 168 -11.74 32.42 -1.55
CA CYS A 168 -11.21 31.94 -0.27
C CYS A 168 -11.77 32.73 0.93
N GLY A 169 -12.29 33.94 0.67
CA GLY A 169 -12.58 34.98 1.67
C GLY A 169 -13.97 34.99 2.31
N ASP A 170 -14.95 34.21 1.84
CA ASP A 170 -16.30 34.22 2.46
C ASP A 170 -16.35 33.45 3.81
N ALA A 171 -15.23 32.82 4.20
CA ALA A 171 -15.02 32.22 5.51
C ALA A 171 -14.30 33.18 6.49
N GLY A 172 -14.83 34.39 6.64
CA GLY A 172 -14.55 35.26 7.78
C GLY A 172 -13.27 36.09 7.65
N ASP A 173 -13.48 37.35 7.33
CA ASP A 173 -12.58 38.52 7.43
C ASP A 173 -11.95 38.74 8.84
N SER A 174 -12.12 37.79 9.76
CA SER A 174 -11.65 37.83 11.14
C SER A 174 -10.55 36.80 11.47
N LEU A 175 -10.28 35.80 10.61
CA LEU A 175 -9.25 34.79 10.91
C LEU A 175 -7.86 35.16 10.37
N LEU A 176 -7.78 35.98 9.32
CA LEU A 176 -6.50 36.46 8.79
C LEU A 176 -5.74 37.33 9.80
N ASP A 177 -6.44 38.07 10.67
CA ASP A 177 -5.81 38.84 11.75
C ASP A 177 -5.33 37.95 12.93
N VAL A 178 -5.86 36.72 13.04
CA VAL A 178 -5.42 35.72 14.03
C VAL A 178 -4.20 34.95 13.52
N LEU A 179 -4.15 34.65 12.23
CA LEU A 179 -3.02 33.95 11.60
C LEU A 179 -1.79 34.86 11.44
N SER A 180 -1.97 36.17 11.24
CA SER A 180 -0.85 37.13 11.20
C SER A 180 -0.10 37.24 12.54
N ARG A 181 -0.73 36.82 13.66
CA ARG A 181 -0.15 36.91 15.02
C ARG A 181 0.36 35.60 15.60
N ARG A 182 0.15 34.45 14.93
CA ARG A 182 0.74 33.17 15.33
C ARG A 182 1.59 32.61 14.21
N TRP A 183 2.86 32.96 14.25
CA TRP A 183 3.89 32.10 13.69
C TRP A 183 3.71 30.71 14.32
N VAL A 184 3.27 29.74 13.54
CA VAL A 184 3.49 28.33 13.89
C VAL A 184 5.00 28.16 13.87
N LYS A 185 5.63 28.21 15.05
CA LYS A 185 6.99 27.70 15.18
C LYS A 185 6.89 26.21 14.90
N TYR A 186 7.33 25.79 13.73
CA TYR A 186 7.61 24.38 13.48
C TYR A 186 8.62 23.94 14.54
N GLU A 187 8.16 23.17 15.53
CA GLU A 187 9.04 22.57 16.53
C GLU A 187 9.82 21.46 15.85
N ASN A 188 10.91 21.87 15.19
CA ASN A 188 11.83 21.01 14.44
C ASN A 188 11.17 20.26 13.28
N ALA A 189 11.95 20.02 12.23
CA ALA A 189 11.54 19.04 11.23
C ALA A 189 11.46 17.67 11.93
N VAL A 190 10.25 17.11 12.04
CA VAL A 190 10.12 15.69 12.39
C VAL A 190 10.68 14.92 11.22
N TYR A 191 11.89 14.38 11.36
CA TYR A 191 12.43 13.45 10.38
C TYR A 191 11.56 12.20 10.40
N LEU A 192 10.68 12.08 9.42
CA LEU A 192 10.07 10.80 9.11
C LEU A 192 11.22 9.83 8.78
N PRO A 193 11.21 8.60 9.32
CA PRO A 193 12.16 7.57 8.94
C PRO A 193 12.15 7.42 7.41
N SER A 194 13.28 7.01 6.82
CA SER A 194 13.32 6.74 5.38
C SER A 194 12.20 5.76 4.99
N MET A 195 11.67 5.87 3.78
CA MET A 195 10.61 4.98 3.30
C MET A 195 11.01 3.51 3.47
N SER A 196 12.29 3.18 3.21
CA SER A 196 12.86 1.85 3.46
C SER A 196 12.75 1.35 4.91
N GLU A 197 12.80 2.25 5.90
CA GLU A 197 12.67 1.90 7.32
C GLU A 197 11.19 1.74 7.71
N LEU A 198 10.29 2.54 7.12
CA LEU A 198 8.84 2.38 7.30
C LEU A 198 8.34 1.10 6.63
N ASP A 199 8.78 0.81 5.42
CA ASP A 199 8.50 -0.43 4.69
C ASP A 199 9.00 -1.65 5.46
N ARG A 200 10.21 -1.58 6.02
CA ARG A 200 10.76 -2.64 6.87
C ARG A 200 9.91 -2.86 8.12
N ARG A 201 9.40 -1.80 8.75
CA ARG A 201 8.54 -1.89 9.93
C ARG A 201 7.19 -2.51 9.59
N ALA A 202 6.55 -2.05 8.52
CA ALA A 202 5.28 -2.60 8.04
C ALA A 202 5.42 -4.09 7.66
N PHE A 203 6.48 -4.44 6.92
CA PHE A 203 6.76 -5.83 6.56
C PHE A 203 6.98 -6.73 7.80
N MET A 204 7.71 -6.24 8.80
CA MET A 204 7.94 -6.99 10.04
C MET A 204 6.68 -7.08 10.91
N GLU A 205 5.77 -6.12 10.83
CA GLU A 205 4.49 -6.15 11.54
C GLU A 205 3.54 -7.18 10.92
N GLU A 206 3.50 -7.25 9.58
CA GLU A 206 2.64 -8.18 8.84
C GLU A 206 3.19 -9.62 8.81
N HIS A 207 4.50 -9.78 8.59
CA HIS A 207 5.12 -11.09 8.33
C HIS A 207 6.10 -11.54 9.41
N GLY A 208 6.46 -10.68 10.37
CA GLY A 208 7.48 -10.99 11.37
C GLY A 208 7.11 -12.19 12.24
N THR A 209 5.83 -12.34 12.59
CA THR A 209 5.35 -13.49 13.38
C THR A 209 5.48 -14.80 12.59
N VAL A 210 5.08 -14.82 11.32
CA VAL A 210 5.19 -15.98 10.43
C VAL A 210 6.66 -16.35 10.20
N LEU A 211 7.52 -15.35 10.00
CA LEU A 211 8.97 -15.55 9.83
C LEU A 211 9.61 -16.15 11.10
N ILE A 212 9.25 -15.63 12.28
CA ILE A 212 9.75 -16.17 13.56
C ILE A 212 9.31 -17.61 13.76
N LEU A 213 8.03 -17.93 13.53
CA LEU A 213 7.50 -19.28 13.70
C LEU A 213 8.12 -20.28 12.72
N SER A 214 8.35 -19.88 11.47
CA SER A 214 9.00 -20.73 10.47
C SER A 214 10.46 -21.01 10.81
N VAL A 215 11.23 -20.00 11.24
CA VAL A 215 12.63 -20.17 11.67
C VAL A 215 12.72 -21.07 12.90
N LEU A 216 11.86 -20.87 13.91
CA LEU A 216 11.80 -21.73 15.09
C LEU A 216 11.42 -23.17 14.73
N GLY A 217 10.44 -23.36 13.83
CA GLY A 217 10.06 -24.68 13.34
C GLY A 217 11.21 -25.42 12.66
N ILE A 218 11.97 -24.73 11.80
CA ILE A 218 13.15 -25.30 11.13
C ILE A 218 14.23 -25.67 12.16
N ALA A 219 14.51 -24.80 13.14
CA ALA A 219 15.51 -25.07 14.18
C ALA A 219 15.16 -26.30 15.03
N ILE A 220 13.89 -26.45 15.39
CA ILE A 220 13.39 -27.62 16.14
C ILE A 220 13.54 -28.90 15.30
N LEU A 221 13.19 -28.85 14.01
CA LEU A 221 13.34 -29.99 13.10
C LEU A 221 14.81 -30.45 13.02
N ILE A 222 15.73 -29.50 12.86
CA ILE A 222 17.17 -29.78 12.83
C ILE A 222 17.62 -30.42 14.14
N ALA A 223 17.18 -29.90 15.30
CA ALA A 223 17.54 -30.46 16.60
C ALA A 223 17.03 -31.91 16.76
N ILE A 224 15.80 -32.20 16.33
CA ILE A 224 15.23 -33.56 16.36
C ILE A 224 16.04 -34.51 15.48
N ILE A 225 16.42 -34.09 14.27
CA ILE A 225 17.24 -34.89 13.36
C ILE A 225 18.61 -35.17 13.99
N CYS A 226 19.27 -34.15 14.56
CA CYS A 226 20.55 -34.32 15.25
C CYS A 226 20.46 -35.30 16.43
N LEU A 227 19.39 -35.23 17.22
CA LEU A 227 19.16 -36.16 18.33
C LEU A 227 18.90 -37.59 17.83
N ALA A 228 18.11 -37.75 16.77
CA ALA A 228 17.85 -39.06 16.18
C ALA A 228 19.13 -39.70 15.62
N VAL A 229 19.98 -38.92 14.94
CA VAL A 229 21.30 -39.38 14.46
C VAL A 229 22.19 -39.77 15.63
N ALA A 230 22.28 -38.94 16.67
CA ALA A 230 23.09 -39.23 17.85
C ALA A 230 22.62 -40.51 18.56
N PHE A 231 21.30 -40.74 18.67
CA PHE A 231 20.76 -41.95 19.28
C PHE A 231 20.99 -43.20 18.42
N SER A 232 20.87 -43.06 17.09
CA SER A 232 21.15 -44.15 16.14
C SER A 232 22.63 -44.55 16.15
N CYS A 233 23.55 -43.58 16.19
CA CYS A 233 24.99 -43.83 16.34
C CYS A 233 25.37 -44.45 17.69
N LYS A 234 24.58 -44.20 18.75
CA LYS A 234 24.81 -44.77 20.08
C LYS A 234 24.30 -46.22 20.19
N ASN A 235 23.33 -46.61 19.38
CA ASN A 235 22.82 -47.99 19.32
C ASN A 235 23.65 -48.90 18.40
N THR A 236 24.59 -48.36 17.63
CA THR A 236 25.61 -49.15 16.91
C THR A 236 26.82 -49.42 17.81
N ASP A 237 26.64 -50.24 18.85
CA ASP A 237 27.76 -50.87 19.53
C ASP A 237 28.23 -52.10 18.72
N LEU A 238 29.38 -51.89 18.07
CA LEU A 238 30.50 -52.83 17.85
C LEU A 238 30.15 -54.32 17.70
N TYR A 239 30.18 -54.81 16.45
CA TYR A 239 30.48 -56.22 16.21
C TYR A 239 31.80 -56.59 16.92
N PRO A 240 31.88 -57.73 17.64
CA PRO A 240 33.11 -58.12 18.31
C PRO A 240 34.21 -58.32 17.27
N TRP A 241 35.30 -57.58 17.42
CA TRP A 241 36.51 -57.75 16.62
C TRP A 241 37.14 -59.10 16.98
N GLU A 242 37.10 -60.08 16.06
CA GLU A 242 37.85 -61.34 16.18
C GLU A 242 39.32 -61.13 15.77
N PRO A 243 40.31 -61.38 16.65
CA PRO A 243 41.72 -61.03 16.39
C PRO A 243 42.52 -62.04 15.56
N ASN A 244 42.00 -62.72 14.54
CA ASN A 244 42.74 -63.87 14.01
C ASN A 244 42.91 -63.86 12.48
N GLU A 245 43.93 -63.18 11.97
CA GLU A 245 44.77 -63.71 10.88
C GLU A 245 46.06 -62.90 10.66
N ARG A 246 47.15 -63.41 11.26
CA ARG A 246 48.56 -63.40 10.85
C ARG A 246 49.12 -62.15 10.12
N THR A 247 49.90 -61.38 10.86
CA THR A 247 51.18 -60.83 10.37
C THR A 247 52.31 -61.45 11.18
N GLY A 248 53.00 -62.42 10.59
CA GLY A 248 54.24 -62.94 11.16
C GLY A 248 55.36 -61.94 10.97
N LEU A 249 56.16 -61.72 12.01
CA LEU A 249 57.62 -61.62 11.97
C LEU A 249 58.14 -61.28 13.39
N LEU A 250 59.22 -61.96 13.77
CA LEU A 250 60.08 -61.74 14.94
C LEU A 250 59.68 -62.46 16.25
N ASN A 251 60.22 -63.66 16.45
CA ASN A 251 61.27 -63.83 17.46
C ASN A 251 61.96 -65.19 17.34
N GLY A 252 63.23 -65.15 16.92
CA GLY A 252 64.16 -66.22 17.25
C GLY A 252 64.52 -66.17 18.73
N LYS A 253 64.59 -67.35 19.33
CA LYS A 253 65.46 -67.77 20.46
C LYS A 253 65.21 -69.27 20.59
N GLN A 254 66.10 -70.13 20.08
CA GLN A 254 67.16 -70.76 20.87
C GLN A 254 66.73 -71.00 22.32
N LEU A 255 66.62 -72.27 22.71
CA LEU A 255 67.30 -72.83 23.89
C LEU A 255 67.04 -74.35 24.00
N VAL A 256 68.17 -75.07 24.02
CA VAL A 256 68.46 -76.46 24.47
C VAL A 256 67.92 -77.61 23.64
#